data_AF-A0A1Q3HJV3-F1
#
_entry.id   AF-A0A1Q3HJV3-F1
#
_cell.length_a   1.000
_cell.length_b   1.000
_cell.length_c   1.000
_cell.angle_alpha   90.00
_cell.angle_beta   90.00
_cell.angle_gamma   90.00
#
_symmetry.space_group_name_H-M   'P 1'
#
loop_
_entity.id
_entity.type
_entity.pdbx_description
1 polymer ?
#
loop_
_entity_poly.entity_id
_entity_poly.type
_entity_poly.pdbx_seq_one_letter_code
_entity_poly.pdbx_strand_id
1 'polypeptide(L)'
;MLRELWAHRQGKPVSLKVLTEASGLPANRVKVLVAQLAGAGILERGSRGLKQLRDFDTPEELAGYLTAYETRHQSDRQRLQQMMRYGQTTGCRWRLLGEYFGEPEHAECEHCDNCEERAAGHFDAASPTRIATPPAPASAGGAV
;
A
#
# COMPACT_ATOMS: atom_id res chain seq x y z
N MET A 1 6.42 5.87 -26.60
CA MET A 1 7.60 6.53 -26.01
C MET A 1 8.50 5.63 -25.16
N LEU A 2 8.09 5.12 -23.98
CA LEU A 2 9.00 4.29 -23.14
C LEU A 2 9.34 2.93 -23.78
N ARG A 3 8.36 2.26 -24.41
CA ARG A 3 8.58 1.04 -25.22
C ARG A 3 9.58 1.28 -26.36
N GLU A 4 9.45 2.39 -27.08
CA GLU A 4 10.37 2.78 -28.14
C GLU A 4 11.79 3.06 -27.59
N LEU A 5 11.88 3.71 -26.43
CA LEU A 5 13.15 4.00 -25.74
C LEU A 5 13.96 2.74 -25.44
N TRP A 6 13.28 1.64 -25.09
CA TRP A 6 13.92 0.35 -24.84
C TRP A 6 14.13 -0.48 -26.12
N ALA A 7 13.21 -0.41 -27.08
CA ALA A 7 13.37 -1.03 -28.40
C ALA A 7 14.62 -0.49 -29.12
N HIS A 8 14.82 0.84 -29.10
CA HIS A 8 16.01 1.48 -29.69
C HIS A 8 17.31 1.17 -28.92
N ARG A 9 17.23 0.78 -27.65
CA ARG A 9 18.40 0.46 -26.81
C ARG A 9 18.75 -1.01 -26.73
N GLN A 10 17.98 -1.91 -27.37
CA GLN A 10 18.24 -3.36 -27.39
C GLN A 10 18.53 -3.96 -25.99
N GLY A 11 17.75 -3.54 -24.98
CA GLY A 11 17.91 -4.04 -23.60
C GLY A 11 19.11 -3.48 -22.81
N LYS A 12 19.81 -2.45 -23.32
CA LYS A 12 20.83 -1.72 -22.55
C LYS A 12 20.21 -1.00 -21.35
N PRO A 13 20.90 -0.96 -20.19
CA PRO A 13 20.39 -0.28 -19.01
C PRO A 13 20.06 1.20 -19.25
N VAL A 14 18.95 1.67 -18.66
CA VAL A 14 18.50 3.06 -18.71
C VAL A 14 18.54 3.67 -17.31
N SER A 15 19.12 4.87 -17.19
CA SER A 15 19.16 5.56 -15.90
C SER A 15 17.77 6.10 -15.52
N LEU A 16 17.52 6.22 -14.22
CA LEU A 16 16.28 6.79 -13.70
C LEU A 16 16.06 8.24 -14.20
N LYS A 17 17.15 9.00 -14.40
CA LYS A 17 17.11 10.35 -14.95
C LYS A 17 16.49 10.37 -16.36
N VAL A 18 16.96 9.48 -17.25
CA VAL A 18 16.44 9.37 -18.62
C VAL A 18 14.96 8.98 -18.61
N LEU A 19 14.54 8.06 -17.73
CA LEU A 19 13.12 7.71 -17.61
C LEU A 19 12.28 8.88 -17.09
N THR A 20 12.83 9.72 -16.23
CA THR A 20 12.13 10.90 -15.70
C THR A 20 11.92 11.94 -16.78
N GLU A 21 12.98 12.26 -17.53
CA GLU A 21 12.92 13.19 -18.67
C GLU A 21 11.96 12.69 -19.76
N ALA A 22 12.02 11.40 -20.10
CA ALA A 22 11.13 10.81 -21.09
C ALA A 22 9.68 10.76 -20.60
N SER A 23 9.41 10.30 -19.38
CA SER A 23 8.02 10.16 -18.94
C SER A 23 7.32 11.50 -18.68
N GLY A 24 8.07 12.59 -18.48
CA GLY A 24 7.53 13.89 -18.04
C GLY A 24 6.93 13.86 -16.64
N LEU A 25 7.11 12.76 -15.90
CA LEU A 25 6.57 12.58 -14.55
C LEU A 25 7.55 13.09 -13.48
N PRO A 26 7.06 13.53 -12.32
CA PRO A 26 7.93 13.86 -11.19
C PRO A 26 8.82 12.67 -10.79
N ALA A 27 10.09 12.94 -10.45
CA ALA A 27 11.08 11.90 -10.15
C ALA A 27 10.61 10.88 -9.10
N ASN A 28 9.88 11.34 -8.06
CA ASN A 28 9.32 10.45 -7.04
C ASN A 28 8.26 9.50 -7.62
N ARG A 29 7.42 9.96 -8.55
CA ARG A 29 6.43 9.10 -9.22
C ARG A 29 7.11 8.07 -10.10
N VAL A 30 8.17 8.44 -10.81
CA VAL A 30 9.00 7.50 -11.60
C VAL A 30 9.64 6.45 -10.70
N LYS A 31 10.20 6.84 -9.55
CA LYS A 31 10.77 5.88 -8.57
C LYS A 31 9.75 4.84 -8.12
N VAL A 32 8.52 5.27 -7.82
CA VAL A 32 7.42 4.38 -7.42
C VAL A 32 7.08 3.43 -8.56
N LEU A 33 6.84 3.93 -9.77
CA LEU A 33 6.52 3.08 -10.93
C LEU A 33 7.62 2.06 -11.22
N VAL A 34 8.89 2.47 -11.15
CA VAL A 34 10.04 1.57 -11.33
C VAL A 34 10.10 0.51 -10.23
N ALA A 35 9.80 0.85 -8.97
CA ALA A 35 9.74 -0.13 -7.89
C ALA A 35 8.63 -1.17 -8.13
N GLN A 36 7.45 -0.73 -8.58
CA GLN A 36 6.31 -1.61 -8.88
C GLN A 36 6.62 -2.56 -10.04
N LEU A 37 7.14 -2.02 -11.15
CA LEU A 37 7.54 -2.84 -12.31
C LEU A 37 8.70 -3.79 -11.98
N ALA A 38 9.62 -3.40 -11.10
CA ALA A 38 10.68 -4.30 -10.64
C ALA A 38 10.14 -5.43 -9.75
N GLY A 39 9.24 -5.12 -8.82
CA GLY A 39 8.56 -6.13 -8.00
C GLY A 39 7.69 -7.09 -8.82
N ALA A 40 7.26 -6.68 -10.02
CA ALA A 40 6.54 -7.52 -10.98
C ALA A 40 7.44 -8.31 -11.94
N GLY A 41 8.77 -8.20 -11.83
CA GLY A 41 9.73 -8.87 -12.71
C GLY A 41 9.78 -8.31 -14.14
N ILE A 42 9.18 -7.15 -14.40
CA ILE A 42 9.27 -6.45 -15.69
C ILE A 42 10.63 -5.73 -15.80
N LEU A 43 11.11 -5.23 -14.67
CA LEU A 43 12.35 -4.50 -14.55
C LEU A 43 13.33 -5.13 -13.56
N GLU A 44 14.61 -4.92 -13.83
CA GLU A 44 15.68 -5.20 -12.89
C GLU A 44 16.47 -3.92 -12.60
N ARG A 45 16.80 -3.71 -11.32
CA ARG A 45 17.69 -2.63 -10.89
C ARG A 45 19.12 -3.15 -10.82
N GLY A 46 20.00 -2.64 -11.68
CA GLY A 46 21.42 -2.96 -11.65
C GLY A 46 22.29 -1.73 -11.33
N SER A 47 23.58 -1.98 -11.10
CA SER A 47 24.59 -0.93 -10.86
C SER A 47 24.70 0.09 -12.01
N ARG A 48 24.37 -0.32 -13.24
CA ARG A 48 24.42 0.50 -14.46
C ARG A 48 23.08 1.17 -14.81
N GLY A 49 22.04 0.98 -14.00
CA GLY A 49 20.69 1.48 -14.25
C GLY A 49 19.65 0.37 -14.35
N LEU A 50 18.53 0.68 -15.00
CA LEU A 50 17.34 -0.16 -15.07
C LEU A 50 17.37 -0.98 -16.36
N LYS A 51 17.24 -2.29 -16.24
CA LYS A 51 17.18 -3.21 -17.37
C LYS A 51 15.76 -3.75 -17.50
N GLN A 52 15.20 -3.70 -18.71
CA GLN A 52 13.95 -4.41 -19.00
C GLN A 52 14.23 -5.90 -19.12
N LEU A 53 13.51 -6.71 -18.33
CA LEU A 53 13.59 -8.16 -18.41
C LEU A 53 12.61 -8.71 -19.45
N ARG A 54 11.38 -8.18 -19.46
CA ARG A 54 10.32 -8.51 -20.42
C ARG A 54 9.38 -7.33 -20.62
N ASP A 55 8.48 -7.44 -21.57
CA ASP A 55 7.33 -6.55 -21.71
C ASP A 55 6.06 -7.32 -21.34
N PHE A 56 4.93 -6.62 -21.30
CA PHE A 56 3.60 -7.24 -21.33
C PHE A 56 3.30 -7.70 -22.76
N ASP A 57 3.00 -8.98 -22.91
CA ASP A 57 2.81 -9.62 -24.21
C ASP A 57 1.46 -9.24 -24.83
N THR A 58 0.45 -9.02 -23.99
CA THR A 58 -0.90 -8.65 -24.43
C THR A 58 -1.48 -7.46 -23.64
N PRO A 59 -2.43 -6.71 -24.23
CA PRO A 59 -3.20 -5.70 -23.50
C PRO A 59 -3.91 -6.25 -22.27
N GLU A 60 -4.37 -7.50 -22.33
CA GLU A 60 -5.08 -8.17 -21.23
C GLU A 60 -4.14 -8.46 -20.06
N GLU A 61 -2.89 -8.85 -20.33
CA GLU A 61 -1.88 -9.03 -19.27
C GLU A 61 -1.60 -7.71 -18.54
N LEU A 62 -1.42 -6.62 -19.30
CA LEU A 62 -1.24 -5.29 -18.73
C LEU A 62 -2.47 -4.85 -17.91
N ALA A 63 -3.68 -5.07 -18.42
CA ALA A 63 -4.92 -4.75 -17.72
C ALA A 63 -5.06 -5.54 -16.41
N GLY A 64 -4.71 -6.83 -16.43
CA GLY A 64 -4.68 -7.68 -15.23
C GLY A 64 -3.69 -7.18 -14.19
N TYR A 65 -2.47 -6.80 -14.61
CA TYR A 65 -1.47 -6.19 -13.74
C TYR A 65 -1.96 -4.88 -13.10
N LEU A 66 -2.55 -3.98 -13.90
CA LEU A 66 -3.08 -2.70 -13.40
C LEU A 66 -4.24 -2.89 -12.42
N THR A 67 -5.13 -3.86 -12.68
CA THR A 67 -6.24 -4.20 -11.77
C THR A 67 -5.74 -4.75 -10.44
N ALA A 68 -4.74 -5.63 -10.48
CA ALA A 68 -4.12 -6.16 -9.27
C ALA A 68 -3.41 -5.05 -8.47
N TYR A 69 -2.72 -4.14 -9.15
CA TYR A 69 -2.10 -2.96 -8.54
C TYR A 69 -3.14 -2.07 -7.85
N GLU A 70 -4.23 -1.73 -8.54
CA GLU A 70 -5.29 -0.89 -7.96
C GLU A 70 -5.92 -1.56 -6.74
N THR A 71 -6.20 -2.85 -6.82
CA THR A 71 -6.73 -3.64 -5.69
C THR A 71 -5.81 -3.58 -4.47
N ARG A 72 -4.49 -3.76 -4.68
CA ARG A 72 -3.48 -3.62 -3.63
C ARG A 72 -3.48 -2.21 -3.03
N HIS A 73 -3.50 -1.19 -3.89
CA HIS A 73 -3.47 0.20 -3.46
C HIS A 73 -4.71 0.57 -2.62
N GLN A 74 -5.90 0.13 -3.04
CA GLN A 74 -7.14 0.33 -2.28
C GLN A 74 -7.10 -0.40 -0.94
N SER A 75 -6.58 -1.63 -0.91
CA SER A 75 -6.40 -2.41 0.31
C SER A 75 -5.48 -1.70 1.33
N ASP A 76 -4.34 -1.18 0.87
CA ASP A 76 -3.40 -0.45 1.72
C ASP A 76 -3.98 0.87 2.22
N ARG A 77 -4.72 1.59 1.36
CA ARG A 77 -5.44 2.81 1.75
C ARG A 77 -6.51 2.53 2.81
N GLN A 78 -7.26 1.44 2.67
CA GLN A 78 -8.23 1.01 3.67
C GLN A 78 -7.56 0.69 5.01
N ARG A 79 -6.43 -0.03 5.02
CA ARG A 79 -5.67 -0.28 6.25
C ARG A 79 -5.22 1.00 6.94
N LEU A 80 -4.65 1.94 6.18
CA LEU A 80 -4.25 3.24 6.73
C LEU A 80 -5.44 3.98 7.33
N GLN A 81 -6.60 3.98 6.67
CA GLN A 81 -7.82 4.56 7.21
C GLN A 81 -8.26 3.91 8.52
N GLN A 82 -8.13 2.58 8.66
CA GLN A 82 -8.43 1.90 9.93
C GLN A 82 -7.44 2.27 11.03
N MET A 83 -6.15 2.38 10.72
CA MET A 83 -5.14 2.83 11.69
C MET A 83 -5.39 4.28 12.15
N MET A 84 -5.80 5.16 11.23
CA MET A 84 -6.19 6.53 11.57
C MET A 84 -7.42 6.55 12.49
N ARG A 85 -8.43 5.71 12.22
CA ARG A 85 -9.61 5.56 13.09
C ARG A 85 -9.22 5.08 14.49
N TYR A 86 -8.32 4.10 14.59
CA TYR A 86 -7.78 3.62 15.85
C TYR A 86 -7.11 4.75 16.64
N GLY A 87 -6.24 5.53 15.99
CA GLY A 87 -5.52 6.62 16.66
C GLY A 87 -6.38 7.82 17.05
N GLN A 88 -7.56 7.99 16.45
CA GLN A 88 -8.45 9.13 16.66
C GLN A 88 -9.67 8.80 17.55
N THR A 89 -9.82 7.55 17.97
CA THR A 89 -10.97 7.13 18.77
C THR A 89 -10.81 7.52 20.24
N THR A 90 -11.94 7.81 20.89
CA THR A 90 -12.07 7.92 22.35
C THR A 90 -12.68 6.64 22.97
N GLY A 91 -12.91 5.60 22.16
CA GLY A 91 -13.41 4.29 22.58
C GLY A 91 -12.36 3.43 23.30
N CYS A 92 -12.80 2.39 24.02
CA CYS A 92 -11.89 1.41 24.62
C CYS A 92 -10.97 0.78 23.55
N ARG A 93 -9.65 0.98 23.67
CA ARG A 93 -8.68 0.51 22.67
C ARG A 93 -8.65 -1.01 22.56
N TRP A 94 -8.78 -1.72 23.68
CA TRP A 94 -8.75 -3.18 23.71
C TRP A 94 -9.92 -3.79 22.96
N ARG A 95 -11.12 -3.24 23.18
CA ARG A 95 -12.33 -3.68 22.47
C ARG A 95 -12.20 -3.48 20.97
N LEU A 96 -11.67 -2.33 20.54
CA LEU A 96 -11.46 -2.03 19.11
C LEU A 96 -10.44 -2.97 18.44
N LEU A 97 -9.39 -3.36 19.16
CA LEU A 97 -8.43 -4.36 18.68
C LEU A 97 -9.07 -5.75 18.60
N GLY A 98 -9.86 -6.14 19.61
CA GLY A 98 -10.64 -7.38 19.58
C GLY A 98 -11.57 -7.45 18.37
N GLU A 99 -12.36 -6.40 18.14
CA GLU A 99 -13.23 -6.26 16.95
C GLU A 99 -12.43 -6.41 15.65
N TYR A 100 -11.28 -5.74 15.54
CA TYR A 100 -10.43 -5.80 14.36
C TYR A 100 -9.97 -7.24 14.04
N PHE A 101 -9.62 -8.02 15.06
CA PHE A 101 -9.17 -9.41 14.92
C PHE A 101 -10.32 -10.44 14.93
N GLY A 102 -11.57 -10.00 15.04
CA GLY A 102 -12.74 -10.88 15.08
C GLY A 102 -12.89 -11.65 16.39
N GLU A 103 -12.37 -11.12 17.50
CA GLU A 103 -12.61 -11.66 18.83
C GLU A 103 -14.06 -11.40 19.30
N PRO A 104 -14.59 -12.23 20.21
CA PRO A 104 -15.91 -12.01 20.82
C PRO A 104 -16.02 -10.62 21.45
N GLU A 105 -17.24 -10.07 21.49
CA GLU A 105 -17.48 -8.75 22.07
C GLU A 105 -17.07 -8.73 23.55
N HIS A 106 -16.15 -7.83 23.88
CA HIS A 106 -15.64 -7.64 25.23
C HIS A 106 -16.28 -6.42 25.89
N ALA A 107 -16.41 -6.47 27.21
CA ALA A 107 -16.68 -5.28 28.01
C ALA A 107 -15.57 -4.23 27.81
N GLU A 108 -15.80 -3.00 28.26
CA GLU A 108 -14.70 -2.03 28.35
C GLU A 108 -13.60 -2.61 29.25
N CYS A 109 -12.33 -2.45 28.86
CA CYS A 109 -11.22 -3.05 29.61
C CYS A 109 -10.91 -2.31 30.92
N GLU A 110 -11.45 -1.09 31.08
CA GLU A 110 -11.29 -0.22 32.25
C GLU A 110 -9.85 0.23 32.57
N HIS A 111 -8.84 -0.22 31.81
CA HIS A 111 -7.42 0.04 32.10
C HIS A 111 -6.61 0.60 30.92
N CYS A 112 -7.24 0.87 29.76
CA CYS A 112 -6.56 1.57 28.66
C CYS A 112 -6.63 3.08 28.87
N ASP A 113 -5.72 3.83 28.25
CA ASP A 113 -5.68 5.30 28.29
C ASP A 113 -7.07 5.92 28.01
N ASN A 114 -7.78 5.45 26.98
CA ASN A 114 -9.11 5.97 26.67
C ASN A 114 -10.17 5.67 27.75
N CYS A 115 -10.04 4.55 28.49
CA CYS A 115 -10.91 4.21 29.61
C CYS A 115 -10.58 5.06 30.85
N GLU A 116 -9.29 5.27 31.13
CA GLU A 116 -8.82 6.10 32.23
C GLU A 116 -9.26 7.56 32.06
N GLU A 117 -9.04 8.13 30.88
CA GLU A 117 -9.43 9.50 30.53
C GLU A 117 -10.96 9.68 30.59
N ARG A 118 -11.72 8.65 30.25
CA ARG A 118 -13.19 8.68 30.38
C ARG A 118 -13.63 8.61 31.83
N ALA A 119 -13.00 7.77 32.65
CA ALA A 119 -13.27 7.74 34.09
C ALA A 119 -12.95 9.08 34.76
N ALA A 120 -11.95 9.81 34.24
CA ALA A 120 -11.62 11.18 34.63
C ALA A 120 -12.59 12.25 34.08
N GLY A 121 -13.55 11.88 33.22
CA GLY A 121 -14.54 12.80 32.65
C GLY A 121 -14.02 13.67 31.51
N HIS A 122 -12.91 13.30 30.86
CA HIS A 122 -12.35 14.05 29.72
C HIS A 122 -13.03 13.72 28.38
N PHE A 123 -13.80 12.63 28.32
CA PHE A 123 -14.55 12.19 27.12
C PHE A 123 -16.03 11.95 27.43
N ASP A 124 -16.92 12.59 26.67
CA ASP A 124 -18.36 12.37 26.77
C ASP A 124 -18.78 11.16 25.90
N ALA A 125 -19.01 10.02 26.56
CA ALA A 125 -19.46 8.74 26.00
C ALA A 125 -18.60 8.13 24.86
N ALA A 126 -18.59 6.79 24.74
CA ALA A 126 -17.84 6.09 23.69
C ALA A 126 -18.30 6.57 22.31
N SER A 127 -17.42 7.23 21.56
CA SER A 127 -17.66 7.40 20.13
C SER A 127 -17.62 6.01 19.49
N PRO A 128 -18.69 5.54 18.81
CA PRO A 128 -18.75 4.21 18.23
C PRO A 128 -17.96 4.21 16.93
N THR A 129 -16.64 4.28 17.01
CA THR A 129 -15.79 4.09 15.84
C THR A 129 -15.53 2.61 15.72
N ARG A 130 -16.50 1.84 15.22
CA ARG A 130 -16.22 0.45 14.81
C ARG A 130 -15.07 0.48 13.80
N ILE A 131 -14.06 -0.32 14.06
CA ILE A 131 -12.96 -0.51 13.12
C ILE A 131 -13.29 -1.79 12.38
N ALA A 132 -13.74 -1.66 11.13
CA ALA A 132 -13.95 -2.83 10.29
C ALA A 132 -12.61 -3.52 10.07
N THR A 133 -12.59 -4.85 10.17
CA THR A 133 -11.43 -5.65 9.79
C THR A 133 -11.04 -5.29 8.36
N PRO A 134 -9.83 -4.74 8.13
CA PRO A 134 -9.39 -4.40 6.80
C PRO A 134 -9.16 -5.69 6.01
N PRO A 135 -9.22 -5.62 4.67
CA PRO A 135 -8.85 -6.76 3.84
C PRO A 135 -7.44 -7.26 4.19
N ALA A 136 -7.25 -8.58 4.15
CA ALA A 136 -5.95 -9.21 4.34
C ALA A 136 -4.91 -8.58 3.40
N PRO A 137 -3.62 -8.48 3.81
CA PRO A 137 -2.54 -8.07 2.91
C PRO A 137 -2.65 -8.88 1.63
N ALA A 138 -2.81 -8.17 0.52
CA ALA A 138 -2.58 -8.78 -0.78
C ALA A 138 -1.19 -9.36 -0.69
N SER A 139 -1.08 -10.68 -0.87
CA SER A 139 0.17 -11.40 -0.68
C SER A 139 1.27 -10.65 -1.41
N ALA A 140 2.28 -10.24 -0.64
CA ALA A 140 3.53 -9.80 -1.23
C ALA A 140 4.02 -11.01 -2.02
N GLY A 141 3.83 -10.99 -3.34
CA GLY A 141 4.55 -11.87 -4.24
C GLY A 141 6.02 -11.52 -4.11
N GLY A 142 6.64 -12.03 -3.05
CA GLY A 142 8.06 -11.94 -2.80
C GLY A 142 8.72 -12.84 -3.82
N ALA A 143 9.23 -12.24 -4.88
CA ALA A 143 10.35 -12.82 -5.60
C ALA A 143 11.51 -12.90 -4.60
N VAL A 144 11.80 -14.13 -4.15
CA VAL A 144 13.08 -14.52 -3.57
C VAL A 144 14.07 -14.69 -4.72
#